data_AF-A0A662TT97-F1
#
_entry.id   AF-A0A662TT97-F1
#
_cell.length_a   1.000
_cell.length_b   1.000
_cell.length_c   1.000
_cell.angle_alpha   90.00
_cell.angle_beta   90.00
_cell.angle_gamma   90.00
#
_symmetry.space_group_name_H-M   'P 1'
#
loop_
_entity.id
_entity.type
_entity.pdbx_description
1 polymer ?
#
loop_
_entity_poly.entity_id
_entity_poly.type
_entity_poly.pdbx_seq_one_letter_code
_entity_poly.pdbx_strand_id
1 'polypeptide(L)'
;MKLSNLTNTRFVAILYGKPKVGKTVLASQFPSPTFVNLDPQGIGSVVAVRSMYGADFDFDVFDIDETPTEDPQFVELCGKAFVNQRAWVKAKKIVEVLLRKLPQDATLVIDNLSRLGEYLIGYLEQQSGHKPLQIQDWNFFVMYLREFMDLVNQHSAKCNVIVIAHES
;
A
#
# COMPACT_ATOMS: atom_id res chain seq x y z
N MET A 1 -8.23 37.96 -10.32
CA MET A 1 -8.90 36.66 -10.19
C MET A 1 -8.40 36.03 -8.90
N LYS A 2 -9.24 35.94 -7.85
CA LYS A 2 -8.86 35.28 -6.61
C LYS A 2 -8.82 33.78 -6.89
N LEU A 3 -7.63 33.19 -6.99
CA LEU A 3 -7.46 31.75 -6.83
C LEU A 3 -8.08 31.44 -5.47
N SER A 4 -9.07 30.56 -5.45
CA SER A 4 -9.63 30.06 -4.19
C SER A 4 -8.46 29.62 -3.30
N ASN A 5 -8.51 29.99 -2.02
CA ASN A 5 -7.69 29.36 -0.99
C ASN A 5 -8.13 27.90 -0.93
N LEU A 6 -7.66 27.09 -1.88
CA LEU A 6 -7.69 25.64 -1.79
C LEU A 6 -6.76 25.32 -0.62
N THR A 7 -7.36 25.20 0.56
CA THR A 7 -6.78 24.42 1.65
C THR A 7 -6.33 23.13 1.00
N ASN A 8 -5.03 22.87 1.05
CA ASN A 8 -4.39 21.79 0.31
C ASN A 8 -4.93 20.45 0.83
N THR A 9 -6.05 19.99 0.26
CA THR A 9 -6.75 18.78 0.67
C THR A 9 -6.03 17.61 0.05
N ARG A 10 -5.44 16.76 0.89
CA ARG A 10 -4.93 15.44 0.47
C ARG A 10 -5.98 14.72 -0.38
N PHE A 11 -5.55 13.91 -1.33
CA PHE A 11 -6.46 13.02 -2.06
C PHE A 11 -6.17 11.55 -1.71
N VAL A 12 -7.21 10.73 -1.86
CA VAL A 12 -7.10 9.27 -1.89
C VAL A 12 -7.67 8.82 -3.23
N ALA A 13 -6.85 8.13 -4.03
CA ALA A 13 -7.22 7.67 -5.35
C ALA A 13 -7.01 6.16 -5.49
N ILE A 14 -7.85 5.52 -6.28
CA ILE A 14 -7.68 4.11 -6.68
C ILE A 14 -7.37 4.07 -8.18
N LEU A 15 -6.25 3.46 -8.54
CA LEU A 15 -5.90 3.15 -9.92
C LEU A 15 -6.26 1.68 -10.18
N TYR A 16 -7.35 1.45 -10.91
CA TYR A 16 -7.86 0.12 -11.24
C TYR A 16 -7.71 -0.19 -12.73
N GLY A 17 -7.41 -1.44 -13.06
CA GLY A 17 -7.40 -1.95 -14.44
C GLY A 17 -6.40 -3.08 -14.64
N LYS A 18 -6.30 -3.60 -15.87
CA LYS A 18 -5.39 -4.70 -16.25
C LYS A 18 -3.94 -4.50 -15.79
N PRO A 19 -3.20 -5.56 -15.44
CA PRO A 19 -1.78 -5.47 -15.12
C PRO A 19 -0.97 -4.91 -16.31
N LYS A 20 0.20 -4.31 -16.02
CA LYS A 20 1.16 -3.78 -17.02
C LYS A 20 0.64 -2.66 -17.94
N VAL A 21 -0.42 -1.94 -17.54
CA VAL A 21 -0.95 -0.75 -18.26
C VAL A 21 -0.39 0.59 -17.75
N GLY A 22 0.72 0.57 -17.01
CA GLY A 22 1.41 1.79 -16.55
C GLY A 22 0.88 2.42 -15.27
N LYS A 23 0.04 1.74 -14.46
CA LYS A 23 -0.48 2.29 -13.18
C LYS A 23 0.62 2.62 -12.17
N THR A 24 1.55 1.69 -11.93
CA THR A 24 2.68 1.88 -11.02
C THR A 24 3.63 2.98 -11.54
N VAL A 25 3.82 3.03 -12.86
CA VAL A 25 4.58 4.10 -13.52
C VAL A 25 3.91 5.45 -13.31
N LEU A 26 2.59 5.57 -13.52
CA LEU A 26 1.84 6.80 -13.25
C LEU A 26 1.95 7.21 -11.76
N ALA A 27 1.80 6.26 -10.83
CA ALA A 27 1.93 6.52 -9.40
C ALA A 27 3.33 7.03 -9.01
N SER A 28 4.39 6.55 -9.68
CA SER A 28 5.76 7.03 -9.46
C SER A 28 6.02 8.46 -9.93
N GLN A 29 5.13 9.06 -10.72
CA GLN A 29 5.25 10.46 -11.15
C GLN A 29 4.67 11.45 -10.13
N PHE A 30 4.01 10.97 -9.08
CA PHE A 30 3.50 11.84 -8.03
C PHE A 30 4.63 12.33 -7.12
N PRO A 31 4.49 13.50 -6.46
CA PRO A 31 5.55 14.07 -5.65
C PRO A 31 5.94 13.14 -4.50
N SER A 32 7.26 12.96 -4.32
CA SER A 32 7.91 12.15 -3.29
C SER A 32 7.14 10.84 -3.00
N PRO A 33 7.08 9.91 -3.97
CA PRO A 33 6.32 8.70 -3.78
C PRO A 33 7.04 7.78 -2.79
N THR A 34 6.28 7.09 -1.95
CA THR A 34 6.77 6.00 -1.10
C THR A 34 5.90 4.79 -1.37
N PHE A 35 6.49 3.69 -1.82
CA PHE A 35 5.78 2.48 -2.19
C PHE A 35 5.73 1.50 -1.03
N VAL A 36 4.54 0.97 -0.76
CA VAL A 36 4.35 -0.29 -0.05
C VAL A 36 4.05 -1.33 -1.11
N ASN A 37 5.08 -2.09 -1.48
CA ASN A 37 5.01 -3.10 -2.51
C ASN A 37 4.62 -4.44 -1.90
N LEU A 38 3.43 -4.90 -2.26
CA LEU A 38 2.86 -6.15 -1.80
C LEU A 38 3.12 -7.28 -2.81
N ASP A 39 3.42 -6.94 -4.07
CA ASP A 39 3.70 -7.90 -5.13
C ASP A 39 5.18 -7.85 -5.55
N PRO A 40 5.95 -8.94 -5.47
CA PRO A 40 7.34 -8.99 -5.91
C PRO A 40 7.56 -8.53 -7.36
N GLN A 41 6.53 -8.57 -8.21
CA GLN A 41 6.60 -8.11 -9.61
C GLN A 41 6.07 -6.68 -9.81
N GLY A 42 5.46 -6.04 -8.81
CA GLY A 42 4.73 -4.77 -8.92
C GLY A 42 5.60 -3.61 -9.46
N ILE A 43 6.78 -3.44 -8.87
CA ILE A 43 7.71 -2.36 -9.22
C ILE A 43 8.54 -2.65 -10.49
N GLY A 44 8.48 -3.88 -11.02
CA GLY A 44 9.22 -4.26 -12.22
C GLY A 44 8.94 -3.37 -13.43
N SER A 45 7.74 -2.80 -13.52
CA SER A 45 7.38 -1.85 -14.58
C SER A 45 8.13 -0.50 -14.46
N VAL A 46 8.40 -0.02 -13.26
CA VAL A 46 9.14 1.23 -13.02
C VAL A 46 10.63 1.03 -13.27
N VAL A 47 11.18 -0.12 -12.85
CA VAL A 47 12.56 -0.51 -13.16
C VAL A 47 12.79 -0.61 -14.67
N ALA A 48 11.82 -1.18 -15.41
CA ALA A 48 11.89 -1.26 -16.86
C ALA A 48 11.88 0.13 -17.54
N VAL A 49 11.03 1.05 -17.07
CA VAL A 49 10.97 2.43 -17.58
C VAL A 49 12.26 3.19 -17.30
N ARG A 50 12.86 3.03 -16.10
CA ARG A 50 14.18 3.59 -15.76
C ARG A 50 15.24 3.16 -16.77
N SER A 51 15.28 1.86 -17.08
CA SER A 51 16.23 1.29 -18.04
C SER A 51 16.01 1.79 -19.48
N MET A 52 14.75 1.92 -19.90
CA MET A 52 14.41 2.33 -21.28
C MET A 52 14.60 3.82 -21.56
N TYR A 53 14.31 4.69 -20.57
CA TYR A 53 14.28 6.15 -20.77
C TYR A 53 15.39 6.89 -20.02
N GLY A 54 16.26 6.20 -19.29
CA GLY A 54 17.31 6.82 -18.47
C GLY A 54 16.77 7.69 -17.35
N ALA A 55 15.55 7.39 -16.88
CA ALA A 55 14.88 8.16 -15.84
C ALA A 55 15.41 7.75 -14.45
N ASP A 56 15.98 8.69 -13.70
CA ASP A 56 16.29 8.48 -12.28
C ASP A 56 15.04 8.66 -11.44
N PHE A 57 14.54 7.55 -10.92
CA PHE A 57 13.50 7.57 -9.91
C PHE A 57 14.15 7.38 -8.54
N ASP A 58 13.97 8.36 -7.67
CA ASP A 58 14.37 8.34 -6.27
C ASP A 58 13.10 8.26 -5.42
N PHE A 59 12.75 7.05 -5.01
CA PHE A 59 11.61 6.80 -4.14
C PHE A 59 11.86 5.60 -3.23
N ASP A 60 11.29 5.68 -2.02
CA ASP A 60 11.39 4.60 -1.04
C ASP A 60 10.42 3.46 -1.38
N VAL A 61 10.86 2.24 -1.12
CA VAL A 61 10.09 1.01 -1.35
C VAL A 61 10.16 0.12 -0.12
N PHE A 62 9.00 -0.27 0.40
CA PHE A 62 8.85 -1.28 1.44
C PHE A 62 8.21 -2.53 0.85
N ASP A 63 8.99 -3.58 0.67
CA ASP A 63 8.51 -4.89 0.22
C ASP A 63 7.87 -5.67 1.38
N ILE A 64 6.60 -6.03 1.23
CA ILE A 64 5.82 -6.74 2.24
C ILE A 64 5.26 -8.05 1.67
N ASP A 65 5.69 -9.14 2.26
CA ASP A 65 5.21 -10.50 1.96
C ASP A 65 5.03 -11.33 3.25
N GLU A 66 4.88 -12.65 3.13
CA GLU A 66 4.75 -13.57 4.26
C GLU A 66 6.08 -13.94 4.94
N THR A 67 7.23 -13.50 4.40
CA THR A 67 8.55 -13.81 4.95
C THR A 67 8.97 -12.78 6.02
N PRO A 68 9.95 -13.06 6.88
CA PRO A 68 10.47 -12.04 7.81
C PRO A 68 11.01 -10.82 7.06
N THR A 69 10.59 -9.61 7.47
CA THR A 69 11.08 -8.37 6.84
C THR A 69 12.44 -7.97 7.43
N GLU A 70 13.48 -8.00 6.61
CA GLU A 70 14.87 -7.66 7.02
C GLU A 70 15.24 -6.19 6.77
N ASP A 71 14.38 -5.43 6.09
CA ASP A 71 14.60 -4.01 5.79
C ASP A 71 14.83 -3.18 7.08
N PRO A 72 16.04 -2.59 7.27
CA PRO A 72 16.34 -1.80 8.45
C PRO A 72 15.40 -0.61 8.68
N GLN A 73 14.96 0.05 7.61
CA GLN A 73 14.03 1.17 7.70
C GLN A 73 12.66 0.68 8.19
N PHE A 74 12.17 -0.45 7.67
CA PHE A 74 10.95 -1.05 8.19
C PHE A 74 11.07 -1.36 9.69
N VAL A 75 12.18 -1.95 10.12
CA VAL A 75 12.41 -2.28 11.53
C VAL A 75 12.46 -1.02 12.41
N GLU A 76 13.07 0.05 11.94
CA GLU A 76 13.11 1.34 12.62
C GLU A 76 11.72 1.97 12.73
N LEU A 77 10.94 1.94 11.65
CA LEU A 77 9.63 2.56 11.56
C LEU A 77 8.55 1.79 12.34
N CYS A 78 8.52 0.47 12.20
CA CYS A 78 7.45 -0.39 12.73
C CYS A 78 7.84 -1.13 14.00
N GLY A 79 9.14 -1.32 14.24
CA GLY A 79 9.68 -2.06 15.39
C GLY A 79 9.85 -3.56 15.14
N LYS A 80 10.81 -4.16 15.85
CA LYS A 80 11.19 -5.59 15.72
C LYS A 80 10.04 -6.57 15.94
N ALA A 81 9.01 -6.19 16.70
CA ALA A 81 7.84 -7.03 16.95
C ALA A 81 7.02 -7.33 15.68
N PHE A 82 7.16 -6.51 14.63
CA PHE A 82 6.43 -6.67 13.37
C PHE A 82 7.21 -7.45 12.30
N VAL A 83 8.51 -7.71 12.49
CA VAL A 83 9.36 -8.40 11.51
C VAL A 83 8.82 -9.77 11.14
N ASN A 84 8.40 -10.55 12.15
CA ASN A 84 7.93 -11.92 11.99
C ASN A 84 6.40 -12.03 11.91
N GLN A 85 5.69 -10.91 11.71
CA GLN A 85 4.24 -10.91 11.59
C GLN A 85 3.80 -11.30 10.17
N ARG A 86 2.53 -11.71 10.04
CA ARG A 86 1.89 -11.98 8.75
C ARG A 86 1.88 -10.76 7.84
N ALA A 87 1.84 -10.99 6.53
CA ALA A 87 1.90 -9.94 5.52
C ALA A 87 0.80 -8.88 5.74
N TRP A 88 -0.43 -9.30 6.06
CA TRP A 88 -1.54 -8.41 6.38
C TRP A 88 -1.22 -7.45 7.55
N VAL A 89 -0.67 -7.99 8.64
CA VAL A 89 -0.33 -7.21 9.85
C VAL A 89 0.81 -6.25 9.56
N LYS A 90 1.84 -6.70 8.82
CA LYS A 90 2.95 -5.86 8.38
C LYS A 90 2.48 -4.72 7.48
N ALA A 91 1.66 -5.03 6.48
CA ALA A 91 1.09 -4.06 5.53
C ALA A 91 0.24 -3.00 6.25
N LYS A 92 -0.69 -3.42 7.11
CA LYS A 92 -1.50 -2.48 7.93
C LYS A 92 -0.59 -1.59 8.77
N LYS A 93 0.47 -2.15 9.38
CA LYS A 93 1.36 -1.40 10.26
C LYS A 93 2.20 -0.37 9.52
N ILE A 94 2.85 -0.74 8.42
CA ILE A 94 3.68 0.20 7.67
C ILE A 94 2.84 1.32 7.06
N VAL A 95 1.65 1.00 6.53
CA VAL A 95 0.70 2.01 6.03
C VAL A 95 0.29 2.96 7.15
N GLU A 96 -0.06 2.46 8.34
CA GLU A 96 -0.39 3.30 9.50
C GLU A 96 0.75 4.27 9.86
N VAL A 97 2.00 3.78 9.87
CA VAL A 97 3.18 4.60 10.22
C VAL A 97 3.46 5.64 9.15
N LEU A 98 3.44 5.25 7.87
CA LEU A 98 3.72 6.15 6.75
C LEU A 98 2.66 7.25 6.63
N LEU A 99 1.38 6.94 6.82
CA LEU A 99 0.31 7.95 6.83
C LEU A 99 0.51 9.05 7.88
N ARG A 100 1.19 8.73 9.00
CA ARG A 100 1.50 9.69 10.08
C ARG A 100 2.80 10.45 9.84
N LYS A 101 3.79 9.82 9.20
CA LYS A 101 5.15 10.37 9.06
C LYS A 101 5.36 11.14 7.76
N LEU A 102 4.71 10.73 6.67
CA LEU A 102 4.90 11.37 5.37
C LEU A 102 4.37 12.81 5.40
N PRO A 103 5.09 13.75 4.76
CA PRO A 103 4.67 15.14 4.69
C PRO A 103 3.45 15.29 3.78
N GLN A 104 2.81 16.46 3.83
CA GLN A 104 1.53 16.72 3.16
C GLN A 104 1.61 16.66 1.63
N ASP A 105 2.76 16.99 1.07
CA ASP A 105 3.05 16.99 -0.36
C ASP A 105 3.50 15.61 -0.89
N ALA A 106 3.90 14.69 -0.01
CA ALA A 106 4.30 13.34 -0.40
C ALA A 106 3.11 12.45 -0.78
N THR A 107 3.42 11.31 -1.41
CA THR A 107 2.43 10.35 -1.88
C THR A 107 2.74 8.95 -1.39
N LEU A 108 1.84 8.35 -0.62
CA LEU A 108 1.89 6.94 -0.27
C LEU A 108 1.25 6.10 -1.39
N VAL A 109 1.99 5.15 -1.94
CA VAL A 109 1.49 4.22 -2.95
C VAL A 109 1.38 2.82 -2.37
N ILE A 110 0.21 2.20 -2.46
CA ILE A 110 -0.05 0.83 -2.00
C ILE A 110 -0.28 -0.05 -3.24
N ASP A 111 0.68 -0.93 -3.56
CA ASP A 111 0.70 -1.72 -4.80
C ASP A 111 0.85 -3.22 -4.52
N ASN A 112 -0.17 -4.08 -4.64
CA ASN A 112 -1.56 -3.81 -5.05
C ASN A 112 -2.58 -4.36 -4.05
N LEU A 113 -3.78 -3.79 -4.09
CA LEU A 113 -4.94 -4.14 -3.28
C LEU A 113 -5.39 -5.59 -3.46
N SER A 114 -5.21 -6.16 -4.65
CA SER A 114 -5.57 -7.56 -4.91
C SER A 114 -4.74 -8.50 -4.04
N ARG A 115 -3.42 -8.29 -3.98
CA ARG A 115 -2.51 -9.03 -3.11
C ARG A 115 -2.78 -8.76 -1.63
N LEU A 116 -3.11 -7.52 -1.27
CA LEU A 116 -3.53 -7.20 0.10
C LEU A 116 -4.75 -8.04 0.52
N GLY A 117 -5.71 -8.24 -0.39
CA GLY A 117 -6.87 -9.10 -0.18
C GLY A 117 -6.49 -10.57 0.05
N GLU A 118 -5.53 -11.09 -0.70
CA GLU A 118 -5.00 -12.44 -0.48
C GLU A 118 -4.33 -12.59 0.89
N TYR A 119 -3.53 -11.60 1.32
CA TYR A 119 -2.93 -11.59 2.65
C TYR A 119 -3.99 -11.53 3.76
N LEU A 120 -5.09 -10.79 3.55
CA LEU A 120 -6.21 -10.77 4.49
C LEU A 120 -6.91 -12.13 4.55
N ILE A 121 -7.13 -12.79 3.41
CA ILE A 121 -7.70 -14.15 3.39
C ILE A 121 -6.81 -15.11 4.19
N GLY A 122 -5.51 -15.15 3.90
CA GLY A 122 -4.56 -16.01 4.63
C GLY A 122 -4.52 -15.72 6.13
N TYR A 123 -4.61 -14.45 6.52
CA TYR A 123 -4.74 -14.05 7.93
C TYR A 123 -6.02 -14.58 8.57
N LEU A 124 -7.17 -14.46 7.90
CA LEU A 124 -8.46 -14.92 8.41
C LEU A 124 -8.54 -16.44 8.50
N GLU A 125 -8.04 -17.16 7.50
CA GLU A 125 -8.00 -18.63 7.53
C GLU A 125 -7.23 -19.17 8.73
N GLN A 126 -6.16 -18.47 9.14
CA GLN A 126 -5.42 -18.83 10.34
C GLN A 126 -6.20 -18.52 11.62
N GLN A 127 -6.89 -17.38 11.67
CA GLN A 127 -7.65 -16.96 12.86
C GLN A 127 -8.91 -17.81 13.09
N SER A 128 -9.65 -18.13 12.02
CA SER A 128 -10.87 -18.93 12.11
C SER A 128 -10.61 -20.44 12.10
N GLY A 129 -9.46 -20.87 11.56
CA GLY A 129 -9.16 -22.29 11.33
C GLY A 129 -9.89 -22.88 10.12
N HIS A 130 -10.63 -22.09 9.34
CA HIS A 130 -11.37 -22.54 8.16
C HIS A 130 -10.54 -22.41 6.89
N LYS A 131 -10.45 -23.50 6.11
CA LYS A 131 -9.84 -23.54 4.77
C LYS A 131 -10.67 -24.44 3.84
N PRO A 132 -11.50 -23.88 2.93
CA PRO A 132 -11.67 -22.46 2.62
C PRO A 132 -12.46 -21.69 3.69
N LEU A 133 -12.37 -20.35 3.65
CA LEU A 133 -13.22 -19.46 4.45
C LEU A 133 -14.71 -19.78 4.23
N GLN A 134 -15.49 -19.70 5.31
CA GLN A 134 -16.92 -19.87 5.29
C GLN A 134 -17.65 -18.53 5.12
N ILE A 135 -18.94 -18.57 4.78
CA ILE A 135 -19.75 -17.35 4.61
C ILE A 135 -19.78 -16.46 5.86
N GLN A 136 -19.65 -17.04 7.06
CA GLN A 136 -19.55 -16.30 8.32
C GLN A 136 -18.24 -15.52 8.44
N ASP A 137 -17.15 -16.02 7.86
CA ASP A 137 -15.85 -15.34 7.85
C ASP A 137 -15.83 -14.14 6.90
N TRP A 138 -16.78 -14.08 5.96
CA TRP A 138 -16.94 -12.95 5.03
C TRP A 138 -17.20 -11.63 5.76
N ASN A 139 -17.96 -11.66 6.85
CA ASN A 139 -18.20 -10.46 7.66
C ASN A 139 -16.90 -9.93 8.26
N PHE A 140 -15.99 -10.82 8.69
CA PHE A 140 -14.67 -10.41 9.15
C PHE A 140 -13.85 -9.83 8.01
N PHE A 141 -13.86 -10.44 6.83
CA PHE A 141 -13.17 -9.89 5.65
C PHE A 141 -13.62 -8.45 5.36
N VAL A 142 -14.93 -8.21 5.25
CA VAL A 142 -15.48 -6.87 5.01
C VAL A 142 -15.11 -5.90 6.14
N MET A 143 -15.17 -6.35 7.39
CA MET A 143 -14.80 -5.53 8.55
C MET A 143 -13.32 -5.10 8.50
N TYR A 144 -12.39 -6.04 8.32
CA TYR A 144 -10.95 -5.74 8.27
C TYR A 144 -10.58 -4.88 7.06
N LEU A 145 -11.21 -5.11 5.91
CA LEU A 145 -10.99 -4.28 4.73
C LEU A 145 -11.53 -2.85 4.96
N ARG A 146 -12.69 -2.72 5.60
CA ARG A 146 -13.25 -1.42 5.98
C ARG A 146 -12.34 -0.69 6.96
N GLU A 147 -11.84 -1.35 7.99
CA GLU A 147 -10.87 -0.77 8.92
C GLU A 147 -9.62 -0.24 8.20
N PHE A 148 -9.13 -1.00 7.22
CA PHE A 148 -7.98 -0.56 6.42
C PHE A 148 -8.31 0.66 5.56
N MET A 149 -9.48 0.70 4.93
CA MET A 149 -9.92 1.87 4.17
C MET A 149 -10.18 3.08 5.07
N ASP A 150 -10.72 2.88 6.27
CA ASP A 150 -10.92 3.94 7.27
C ASP A 150 -9.56 4.49 7.74
N LEU A 151 -8.56 3.61 7.91
CA LEU A 151 -7.17 4.01 8.18
C LEU A 151 -6.61 4.90 7.07
N VAL A 152 -6.79 4.52 5.79
CA VAL A 152 -6.34 5.33 4.63
C VAL A 152 -7.08 6.67 4.57
N ASN A 153 -8.37 6.68 4.91
CA ASN A 153 -9.24 7.85 4.88
C ASN A 153 -9.20 8.70 6.16
N GLN A 154 -8.38 8.34 7.16
CA GLN A 154 -8.30 9.07 8.43
C GLN A 154 -7.90 10.55 8.25
N HIS A 155 -8.57 11.46 8.95
CA HIS A 155 -8.28 12.91 8.85
C HIS A 155 -6.89 13.31 9.35
N SER A 156 -6.25 12.47 10.17
CA SER A 156 -4.90 12.70 10.70
C SER A 156 -3.79 12.43 9.68
N ALA A 157 -4.08 11.69 8.61
CA ALA A 157 -3.13 11.47 7.52
C ALA A 157 -2.99 12.74 6.69
N LYS A 158 -1.74 13.11 6.37
CA LYS A 158 -1.44 14.37 5.67
C LYS A 158 -1.10 14.17 4.20
N CYS A 159 -0.42 13.07 3.88
CA CYS A 159 0.03 12.76 2.53
C CYS A 159 -1.13 12.34 1.63
N ASN A 160 -0.88 12.39 0.32
CA ASN A 160 -1.74 11.78 -0.68
C ASN A 160 -1.63 10.26 -0.61
N VAL A 161 -2.66 9.55 -1.03
CA VAL A 161 -2.65 8.08 -1.09
C VAL A 161 -3.13 7.60 -2.45
N ILE A 162 -2.38 6.69 -3.05
CA ILE A 162 -2.73 5.98 -4.27
C ILE A 162 -2.77 4.49 -3.95
N VAL A 163 -3.93 3.86 -4.18
CA VAL A 163 -4.09 2.41 -4.08
C VAL A 163 -4.16 1.84 -5.47
N ILE A 164 -3.27 0.92 -5.80
CA ILE A 164 -3.26 0.24 -7.11
C ILE A 164 -4.04 -1.06 -6.97
N ALA A 165 -4.94 -1.33 -7.90
CA ALA A 165 -5.72 -2.56 -7.96
C ALA A 165 -5.67 -3.16 -9.36
N HIS A 166 -5.71 -4.48 -9.46
CA HIS A 166 -5.62 -5.20 -10.74
C HIS A 166 -6.92 -5.93 -11.05
N GLU A 167 -7.34 -5.82 -12.31
CA GLU A 167 -8.34 -6.73 -12.89
C GLU A 167 -7.73 -8.14 -12.92
N SER A 168 -8.40 -9.07 -12.25
CA SER A 168 -8.14 -10.52 -12.28
C SER A 168 -9.05 -11.22 -13.27
#